data_AF-A0A7L8SDY1-F1
#
_entry.id   AF-A0A7L8SDY1-F1
#
_cell.length_a   1.000
_cell.length_b   1.000
_cell.length_c   1.000
_cell.angle_alpha   90.00
_cell.angle_beta   90.00
_cell.angle_gamma   90.00
#
_symmetry.space_group_name_H-M   'P 1'
#
loop_
_entity.id
_entity.type
_entity.pdbx_description
1 polymer ?
#
loop_
_entity_poly.entity_id
_entity_poly.type
_entity_poly.pdbx_seq_one_letter_code
_entity_poly.pdbx_strand_id
1 'polypeptide(L)'
;MDRSLGARLARHPIIATLYGAEQIDAFIDSTTEIAIVANVELRKLHAVVATITRADKIAIVNIDSCEGISPDKGGVEYLAEIGATSLVSTRVATIQRANRAGLLTMQKVFVTDRSTWPRSVKALEQSDPNLVQLMPAPMLPHISAKERNALPPIVASGFVVTPNDVRSALAAGAVAVSTSDAAMWSLDIKPLNVDELRPR
;
A
#
# COMPACT_ATOMS: atom_id res chain seq x y z
N MET A 1 -16.86 -16.18 0.20
CA MET A 1 -15.61 -15.81 -0.49
C MET A 1 -14.63 -15.32 0.55
N ASP A 2 -13.34 -15.64 0.40
CA ASP A 2 -12.27 -15.11 1.25
C ASP A 2 -12.18 -13.57 1.10
N ARG A 3 -12.19 -12.87 2.24
CA ARG A 3 -12.14 -11.40 2.35
C ARG A 3 -10.79 -10.90 2.88
N SER A 4 -9.81 -11.77 3.01
CA SER A 4 -8.44 -11.42 3.40
C SER A 4 -7.83 -10.39 2.45
N LEU A 5 -6.83 -9.64 2.93
CA LEU A 5 -6.10 -8.67 2.10
C LEU A 5 -5.51 -9.35 0.86
N GLY A 6 -4.92 -10.53 1.03
CA GLY A 6 -4.34 -11.31 -0.07
C GLY A 6 -5.38 -11.69 -1.13
N ALA A 7 -6.56 -12.15 -0.73
CA ALA A 7 -7.63 -12.50 -1.67
C ALA A 7 -8.15 -11.28 -2.45
N ARG A 8 -8.24 -10.10 -1.80
CA ARG A 8 -8.61 -8.84 -2.46
C ARG A 8 -7.58 -8.42 -3.50
N LEU A 9 -6.29 -8.45 -3.14
CA LEU A 9 -5.20 -8.14 -4.07
C LEU A 9 -5.10 -9.13 -5.24
N ALA A 10 -5.39 -10.41 -5.01
CA ALA A 10 -5.43 -11.41 -6.07
C ALA A 10 -6.58 -11.18 -7.06
N ARG A 11 -7.71 -10.64 -6.61
CA ARG A 11 -8.83 -10.24 -7.48
C ARG A 11 -8.54 -8.97 -8.25
N HIS A 12 -8.01 -7.96 -7.56
CA HIS A 12 -7.76 -6.63 -8.13
C HIS A 12 -6.45 -6.05 -7.58
N PRO A 13 -5.32 -6.18 -8.30
CA PRO A 13 -3.98 -5.84 -7.79
C PRO A 13 -3.68 -4.33 -7.88
N ILE A 14 -4.69 -3.49 -7.68
CA ILE A 14 -4.59 -2.03 -7.65
C ILE A 14 -5.07 -1.56 -6.27
N ILE A 15 -4.30 -0.67 -5.67
CA ILE A 15 -4.60 0.01 -4.42
C ILE A 15 -4.79 1.50 -4.74
N ALA A 16 -5.93 2.06 -4.37
CA ALA A 16 -6.17 3.49 -4.53
C ALA A 16 -5.30 4.29 -3.56
N THR A 17 -4.72 5.40 -3.98
CA THR A 17 -4.08 6.36 -3.07
C THR A 17 -4.95 7.60 -2.97
N LEU A 18 -5.54 7.82 -1.80
CA LEU A 18 -6.34 9.00 -1.51
C LEU A 18 -5.47 10.06 -0.85
N TYR A 19 -5.49 11.27 -1.39
CA TYR A 19 -4.95 12.46 -0.73
C TYR A 19 -6.13 13.29 -0.24
N GLY A 20 -6.34 13.30 1.07
CA GLY A 20 -7.55 13.90 1.64
C GLY A 20 -8.77 12.97 1.51
N ALA A 21 -9.96 13.56 1.59
CA ALA A 21 -11.24 12.85 1.60
C ALA A 21 -12.09 13.08 0.34
N GLU A 22 -11.63 13.95 -0.57
CA GLU A 22 -12.37 14.45 -1.71
C GLU A 22 -12.70 13.36 -2.74
N GLN A 23 -11.84 12.35 -2.85
CA GLN A 23 -11.98 11.26 -3.82
C GLN A 23 -12.55 9.98 -3.19
N ILE A 24 -13.08 10.05 -1.97
CA ILE A 24 -13.59 8.86 -1.28
C ILE A 24 -14.73 8.21 -2.06
N ASP A 25 -15.68 9.00 -2.58
CA ASP A 25 -16.83 8.49 -3.34
C ASP A 25 -16.39 7.77 -4.61
N ALA A 26 -15.45 8.37 -5.37
CA ALA A 26 -14.87 7.74 -6.55
C ALA A 26 -14.17 6.41 -6.23
N PHE A 27 -13.51 6.31 -5.06
CA PHE A 27 -12.93 5.05 -4.61
C PHE A 27 -14.02 4.04 -4.22
N ILE A 28 -15.06 4.45 -3.50
CA ILE A 28 -16.18 3.55 -3.14
C ILE A 28 -16.83 2.97 -4.40
N ASP A 29 -17.04 3.78 -5.42
CA ASP A 29 -17.68 3.38 -6.69
C ASP A 29 -16.76 2.56 -7.61
N SER A 30 -15.45 2.53 -7.35
CA SER A 30 -14.48 1.77 -8.14
C SER A 30 -14.48 0.26 -7.84
N THR A 31 -13.84 -0.54 -8.70
CA THR A 31 -13.62 -1.97 -8.41
C THR A 31 -12.48 -2.23 -7.41
N THR A 32 -11.63 -1.24 -7.17
CA THR A 32 -10.53 -1.34 -6.19
C THR A 32 -11.08 -1.50 -4.78
N GLU A 33 -10.60 -2.51 -4.05
CA GLU A 33 -11.10 -2.87 -2.73
C GLU A 33 -10.28 -2.28 -1.57
N ILE A 34 -9.11 -1.69 -1.85
CA ILE A 34 -8.13 -1.26 -0.85
C ILE A 34 -7.66 0.15 -1.20
N ALA A 35 -7.62 1.03 -0.20
CA ALA A 35 -7.07 2.38 -0.33
C ALA A 35 -5.96 2.64 0.69
N ILE A 36 -4.92 3.36 0.28
CA ILE A 36 -4.00 4.08 1.15
C ILE A 36 -4.60 5.46 1.39
N VAL A 37 -4.84 5.80 2.65
CA VAL A 37 -5.40 7.10 3.04
C VAL A 37 -4.26 7.99 3.54
N ALA A 38 -3.96 9.07 2.83
CA ALA A 38 -2.90 10.02 3.17
C ALA A 38 -3.45 11.44 3.29
N ASN A 39 -2.74 12.30 4.02
CA ASN A 39 -3.06 13.72 4.18
C ASN A 39 -4.51 13.99 4.67
N VAL A 40 -5.02 13.15 5.57
CA VAL A 40 -6.33 13.36 6.22
C VAL A 40 -6.11 13.92 7.62
N GLU A 41 -6.84 14.99 7.95
CA GLU A 41 -6.85 15.56 9.30
C GLU A 41 -7.46 14.59 10.32
N LEU A 42 -6.90 14.53 11.53
CA LEU A 42 -7.36 13.70 12.64
C LEU A 42 -8.89 13.74 12.84
N ARG A 43 -9.48 14.95 12.76
CA ARG A 43 -10.93 15.17 12.96
C ARG A 43 -11.81 14.47 11.93
N LYS A 44 -11.30 14.22 10.72
CA LYS A 44 -12.02 13.56 9.62
C LYS A 44 -11.68 12.07 9.53
N LEU A 45 -10.57 11.65 10.13
CA LEU A 45 -10.00 10.32 9.93
C LEU A 45 -10.96 9.18 10.32
N HIS A 46 -11.64 9.30 11.46
CA HIS A 46 -12.64 8.29 11.86
C HIS A 46 -13.77 8.16 10.84
N ALA A 47 -14.30 9.29 10.34
CA ALA A 47 -15.39 9.26 9.34
C ALA A 47 -14.93 8.65 8.01
N VAL A 48 -13.69 8.92 7.59
CA VAL A 48 -13.09 8.33 6.38
C VAL A 48 -12.94 6.81 6.54
N VAL A 49 -12.32 6.36 7.63
CA VAL A 49 -12.14 4.92 7.92
C VAL A 49 -13.50 4.22 8.00
N ALA A 50 -14.46 4.78 8.74
CA ALA A 50 -15.79 4.20 8.87
C ALA A 50 -16.56 4.13 7.54
N THR A 51 -16.36 5.10 6.65
CA THR A 51 -17.02 5.10 5.32
C THR A 51 -16.44 4.02 4.42
N ILE A 52 -15.11 3.88 4.38
CA ILE A 52 -14.43 2.83 3.63
C ILE A 52 -14.83 1.44 4.16
N THR A 53 -14.83 1.25 5.47
CA THR A 53 -15.19 -0.03 6.09
C THR A 53 -16.67 -0.40 5.85
N ARG A 54 -17.60 0.56 5.91
CA ARG A 54 -19.03 0.32 5.61
C ARG A 54 -19.28 -0.12 4.17
N ALA A 55 -18.40 0.27 3.24
CA ALA A 55 -18.43 -0.18 1.86
C ALA A 55 -17.77 -1.56 1.64
N ASP A 56 -17.42 -2.29 2.71
CA ASP A 56 -16.69 -3.56 2.67
C ASP A 56 -15.31 -3.43 1.98
N LYS A 57 -14.67 -2.26 2.11
CA LYS A 57 -13.33 -1.96 1.59
C LYS A 57 -12.33 -1.74 2.72
N ILE A 58 -11.03 -1.78 2.41
CA ILE A 58 -9.94 -1.66 3.38
C ILE A 58 -9.27 -0.29 3.29
N ALA A 59 -9.06 0.35 4.45
CA ALA A 59 -8.25 1.55 4.59
C ALA A 59 -6.89 1.23 5.22
N ILE A 60 -5.81 1.47 4.49
CA ILE A 60 -4.44 1.48 5.00
C ILE A 60 -4.07 2.93 5.31
N VAL A 61 -4.10 3.31 6.59
CA VAL A 61 -3.86 4.70 6.99
C VAL A 61 -2.38 5.04 6.93
N ASN A 62 -1.98 6.05 6.16
CA ASN A 62 -0.63 6.60 6.20
C ASN A 62 -0.48 7.55 7.39
N ILE A 63 -0.15 6.96 8.55
CA ILE A 63 -0.02 7.68 9.83
C ILE A 63 1.04 8.78 9.78
N ASP A 64 2.08 8.63 8.95
CA ASP A 64 3.14 9.63 8.83
C ASP A 64 2.67 10.95 8.22
N SER A 65 1.56 10.91 7.48
CA SER A 65 1.02 12.03 6.70
C SER A 65 -0.31 12.57 7.22
N CYS A 66 -0.89 11.94 8.24
CA CYS A 66 -2.15 12.40 8.82
C CYS A 66 -1.88 13.59 9.75
N GLU A 67 -2.60 14.69 9.56
CA GLU A 67 -2.40 15.90 10.36
C GLU A 67 -3.03 15.75 11.74
N GLY A 68 -2.31 16.18 12.78
CA GLY A 68 -2.79 16.16 14.16
C GLY A 68 -2.65 14.81 14.89
N ILE A 69 -2.12 13.78 14.22
CA ILE A 69 -1.80 12.49 14.85
C ILE A 69 -0.29 12.28 14.87
N SER A 70 0.24 11.86 16.03
CA SER A 70 1.63 11.47 16.18
C SER A 70 1.80 9.99 15.81
N PRO A 71 2.86 9.58 15.09
CA PRO A 71 3.14 8.18 14.76
C PRO A 71 3.77 7.40 15.93
N ASP A 72 3.29 7.66 17.14
CA ASP A 72 3.76 7.06 18.39
C ASP A 72 2.78 5.98 18.89
N LYS A 73 2.90 5.59 20.16
CA LYS A 73 2.01 4.60 20.76
C LYS A 73 0.55 5.10 20.76
N GLY A 74 0.31 6.34 21.19
CA GLY A 74 -1.04 6.89 21.31
C GLY A 74 -1.71 7.06 19.95
N GLY A 75 -0.98 7.46 18.92
CA GLY A 75 -1.55 7.50 17.57
C GLY A 75 -1.91 6.13 17.01
N VAL A 76 -1.07 5.11 17.23
CA VAL A 76 -1.40 3.73 16.80
C VAL A 76 -2.62 3.18 17.54
N GLU A 77 -2.72 3.42 18.86
CA GLU A 77 -3.87 3.01 19.67
C GLU A 77 -5.15 3.73 19.21
N TYR A 78 -5.07 5.03 18.95
CA TYR A 78 -6.19 5.80 18.40
C TYR A 78 -6.66 5.24 17.06
N LEU A 79 -5.75 4.88 16.13
CA LEU A 79 -6.14 4.27 14.86
C LEU A 79 -6.93 2.97 15.06
N ALA A 80 -6.48 2.12 15.99
CA ALA A 80 -7.20 0.89 16.31
C ALA A 80 -8.58 1.17 16.92
N GLU A 81 -8.71 2.16 17.81
CA GLU A 81 -9.98 2.56 18.44
C GLU A 81 -11.02 3.04 17.43
N ILE A 82 -10.60 3.77 16.38
CA ILE A 82 -11.50 4.23 15.31
C ILE A 82 -11.80 3.15 14.27
N GLY A 83 -11.35 1.91 14.50
CA GLY A 83 -11.62 0.75 13.65
C GLY A 83 -10.69 0.61 12.44
N ALA A 84 -9.54 1.30 12.41
CA ALA A 84 -8.55 1.04 11.37
C ALA A 84 -7.88 -0.32 11.63
N THR A 85 -7.83 -1.17 10.62
CA THR A 85 -7.22 -2.51 10.70
C THR A 85 -5.82 -2.57 10.12
N SER A 86 -5.37 -1.49 9.47
CA SER A 86 -4.10 -1.44 8.77
C SER A 86 -3.52 -0.04 8.68
N LEU A 87 -2.19 0.06 8.70
CA LEU A 87 -1.48 1.32 8.51
C LEU A 87 -0.21 1.16 7.67
N VAL A 88 0.25 2.30 7.14
CA VAL A 88 1.55 2.42 6.48
C VAL A 88 2.39 3.51 7.16
N SER A 89 3.67 3.24 7.33
CA SER A 89 4.66 4.19 7.85
C SER A 89 6.04 3.92 7.26
N THR A 90 6.90 4.92 7.27
CA THR A 90 8.34 4.86 6.98
C THR A 90 9.17 4.53 8.22
N ARG A 91 8.56 4.53 9.41
CA ARG A 91 9.24 4.47 10.71
C ARG A 91 9.18 3.06 11.30
N VAL A 92 10.36 2.45 11.49
CA VAL A 92 10.51 1.12 12.12
C VAL A 92 9.75 1.00 13.43
N ALA A 93 9.91 1.97 14.33
CA ALA A 93 9.27 1.92 15.65
C ALA A 93 7.74 1.99 15.58
N THR A 94 7.18 2.66 14.58
CA THR A 94 5.72 2.77 14.37
C THR A 94 5.18 1.45 13.85
N ILE A 95 5.85 0.81 12.88
CA ILE A 95 5.50 -0.51 12.37
C ILE A 95 5.53 -1.56 13.49
N GLN A 96 6.60 -1.61 14.29
CA GLN A 96 6.68 -2.55 15.41
C GLN A 96 5.56 -2.35 16.45
N ARG A 97 5.14 -1.11 16.72
CA ARG A 97 4.01 -0.82 17.62
C ARG A 97 2.70 -1.32 17.03
N ALA A 98 2.47 -1.06 15.76
CA ALA A 98 1.28 -1.48 15.04
C ALA A 98 1.17 -3.02 14.95
N ASN A 99 2.29 -3.71 14.70
CA ASN A 99 2.36 -5.17 14.76
C ASN A 99 1.94 -5.70 16.15
N ARG A 100 2.45 -5.11 17.24
CA ARG A 100 2.06 -5.50 18.61
C ARG A 100 0.59 -5.20 18.93
N ALA A 101 0.01 -4.20 18.27
CA ALA A 101 -1.41 -3.87 18.37
C ALA A 101 -2.31 -4.77 17.48
N GLY A 102 -1.73 -5.73 16.75
CA GLY A 102 -2.46 -6.64 15.88
C GLY A 102 -2.94 -6.02 14.56
N LEU A 103 -2.41 -4.84 14.19
CA LEU A 103 -2.72 -4.20 12.92
C LEU A 103 -1.89 -4.81 11.79
N LEU A 104 -2.46 -4.87 10.59
CA LEU A 104 -1.68 -5.17 9.40
C LEU A 104 -0.81 -3.97 9.03
N THR A 105 0.48 -4.21 8.83
CA THR A 105 1.45 -3.15 8.60
C THR A 105 2.05 -3.19 7.20
N MET A 106 2.21 -2.01 6.62
CA MET A 106 3.00 -1.82 5.42
C MET A 106 4.13 -0.83 5.73
N GLN A 107 5.38 -1.19 5.45
CA GLN A 107 6.48 -0.23 5.58
C GLN A 107 6.77 0.43 4.22
N LYS A 108 6.70 1.76 4.17
CA LYS A 108 7.09 2.55 3.00
C LYS A 108 8.60 2.75 2.98
N VAL A 109 9.22 2.44 1.84
CA VAL A 109 10.65 2.67 1.58
C VAL A 109 10.84 3.49 0.32
N PHE A 110 11.81 4.40 0.37
CA PHE A 110 12.22 5.21 -0.78
C PHE A 110 13.53 4.68 -1.34
N VAL A 111 13.51 4.26 -2.59
CA VAL A 111 14.68 3.83 -3.35
C VAL A 111 15.03 4.98 -4.29
N THR A 112 15.95 5.84 -3.89
CA THR A 112 16.43 6.93 -4.75
C THR A 112 17.62 6.50 -5.59
N ASP A 113 18.44 5.62 -5.03
CA ASP A 113 19.66 5.10 -5.64
C ASP A 113 20.08 3.77 -4.97
N ARG A 114 21.09 3.10 -5.54
CA ARG A 114 21.63 1.83 -5.00
C ARG A 114 22.16 1.94 -3.56
N SER A 115 22.60 3.10 -3.11
CA SER A 115 23.17 3.28 -1.77
C SER A 115 22.11 3.33 -0.67
N THR A 116 20.88 3.73 -1.02
CA THR A 116 19.73 3.76 -0.08
C THR A 116 19.10 2.39 0.16
N TRP A 117 19.29 1.46 -0.77
CA TRP A 117 18.64 0.15 -0.72
C TRP A 117 19.04 -0.70 0.49
N PRO A 118 20.33 -0.88 0.83
CA PRO A 118 20.72 -1.67 2.01
C PRO A 118 20.16 -1.14 3.32
N ARG A 119 20.02 0.19 3.45
CA ARG A 119 19.39 0.81 4.62
C ARG A 119 17.90 0.49 4.69
N SER A 120 17.21 0.50 3.55
CA SER A 120 15.80 0.13 3.45
C SER A 120 15.60 -1.34 3.85
N VAL A 121 16.42 -2.26 3.32
CA VAL A 121 16.37 -3.68 3.67
C VAL A 121 16.56 -3.88 5.18
N LYS A 122 17.60 -3.27 5.78
CA LYS A 122 17.82 -3.35 7.22
C LYS A 122 16.63 -2.83 8.04
N ALA A 123 16.01 -1.73 7.60
CA ALA A 123 14.82 -1.19 8.26
C ALA A 123 13.62 -2.14 8.15
N LEU A 124 13.46 -2.84 7.03
CA LEU A 124 12.42 -3.85 6.83
C LEU A 124 12.66 -5.08 7.73
N GLU A 125 13.89 -5.58 7.80
CA GLU A 125 14.26 -6.68 8.70
C GLU A 125 13.99 -6.35 10.17
N GLN A 126 14.27 -5.11 10.59
CA GLN A 126 14.05 -4.68 11.98
C GLN A 126 12.57 -4.50 12.33
N SER A 127 11.76 -4.09 11.36
CA SER A 127 10.36 -3.74 11.58
C SER A 127 9.40 -4.92 11.40
N ASP A 128 9.79 -5.89 10.57
CA ASP A 128 9.00 -7.07 10.20
C ASP A 128 7.57 -6.71 9.73
N PRO A 129 7.40 -5.91 8.66
CA PRO A 129 6.10 -5.49 8.19
C PRO A 129 5.43 -6.60 7.39
N ASN A 130 4.10 -6.60 7.32
CA ASN A 130 3.37 -7.55 6.46
C ASN A 130 3.55 -7.25 4.96
N LEU A 131 3.75 -5.97 4.60
CA LEU A 131 3.93 -5.51 3.23
C LEU A 131 5.04 -4.47 3.12
N VAL A 132 5.63 -4.33 1.93
CA VAL A 132 6.55 -3.24 1.60
C VAL A 132 5.92 -2.34 0.55
N GLN A 133 5.80 -1.04 0.83
CA GLN A 133 5.51 -0.06 -0.22
C GLN A 133 6.82 0.48 -0.78
N LEU A 134 7.19 0.05 -1.99
CA LEU A 134 8.38 0.53 -2.66
C LEU A 134 8.05 1.77 -3.50
N MET A 135 8.79 2.85 -3.28
CA MET A 135 8.67 4.09 -4.04
C MET A 135 10.03 4.57 -4.58
N PRO A 136 10.11 5.08 -5.82
CA PRO A 136 9.05 5.06 -6.83
C PRO A 136 8.98 3.71 -7.58
N ALA A 137 7.83 3.37 -8.17
CA ALA A 137 7.59 2.10 -8.85
C ALA A 137 8.60 1.77 -9.97
N PRO A 138 9.09 2.74 -10.77
CA PRO A 138 10.12 2.49 -11.78
C PRO A 138 11.43 1.93 -11.22
N MET A 139 11.67 2.00 -9.90
CA MET A 139 12.88 1.41 -9.30
C MET A 139 12.77 -0.09 -9.07
N LEU A 140 11.57 -0.67 -9.09
CA LEU A 140 11.37 -2.09 -8.83
C LEU A 140 12.16 -3.03 -9.77
N PRO A 141 12.27 -2.77 -11.09
CA PRO A 141 13.06 -3.62 -11.99
C PRO A 141 14.58 -3.51 -11.77
N HIS A 142 15.06 -2.46 -11.09
CA HIS A 142 16.48 -2.28 -10.78
C HIS A 142 16.92 -3.08 -9.55
N ILE A 143 15.98 -3.65 -8.79
CA ILE A 143 16.25 -4.55 -7.66
C ILE A 143 16.19 -5.98 -8.17
N SER A 144 17.19 -6.78 -7.81
CA SER A 144 17.26 -8.15 -8.33
C SER A 144 16.09 -9.01 -7.85
N ALA A 145 15.68 -9.99 -8.66
CA ALA A 145 14.62 -10.92 -8.27
C ALA A 145 14.92 -11.62 -6.93
N LYS A 146 16.19 -11.96 -6.68
CA LYS A 146 16.65 -12.56 -5.41
C LYS A 146 16.36 -11.64 -4.22
N GLU A 147 16.69 -10.35 -4.34
CA GLU A 147 16.45 -9.38 -3.26
C GLU A 147 14.96 -9.16 -3.04
N ARG A 148 14.17 -9.03 -4.11
CA ARG A 148 12.71 -8.87 -3.99
C ARG A 148 12.05 -10.07 -3.29
N ASN A 149 12.48 -11.28 -3.64
CA ASN A 149 11.94 -12.52 -3.05
C ASN A 149 12.34 -12.73 -1.58
N ALA A 150 13.35 -12.01 -1.09
CA ALA A 150 13.77 -12.05 0.31
C ALA A 150 13.00 -11.07 1.21
N LEU A 151 12.12 -10.26 0.63
CA LEU A 151 11.32 -9.25 1.35
C LEU A 151 9.87 -9.70 1.52
N PRO A 152 9.13 -9.07 2.45
CA PRO A 152 7.69 -9.16 2.45
C PRO A 152 7.10 -8.69 1.10
N PRO A 153 5.87 -9.12 0.76
CA PRO A 153 5.26 -8.79 -0.54
C PRO A 153 5.27 -7.29 -0.85
N ILE A 154 5.67 -6.96 -2.08
CA ILE A 154 5.93 -5.58 -2.51
C ILE A 154 4.70 -4.99 -3.20
N VAL A 155 4.25 -3.83 -2.72
CA VAL A 155 3.36 -2.90 -3.40
C VAL A 155 4.21 -1.83 -4.08
N ALA A 156 4.19 -1.76 -5.40
CA ALA A 156 4.91 -0.72 -6.15
C ALA A 156 4.08 0.57 -6.20
N SER A 157 4.69 1.72 -5.91
CA SER A 157 3.97 2.99 -5.80
C SER A 157 4.76 4.18 -6.34
N GLY A 158 4.05 5.20 -6.83
CA GLY A 158 4.65 6.42 -7.40
C GLY A 158 5.07 6.24 -8.86
N PHE A 159 4.72 7.22 -9.70
CA PHE A 159 4.87 7.19 -11.17
C PHE A 159 4.15 6.01 -11.86
N VAL A 160 3.09 5.49 -11.25
CA VAL A 160 2.16 4.56 -11.90
C VAL A 160 1.03 5.43 -12.46
N VAL A 161 1.03 5.68 -13.78
CA VAL A 161 0.10 6.61 -14.45
C VAL A 161 -0.55 6.00 -15.70
N THR A 162 -0.11 4.81 -16.11
CA THR A 162 -0.69 4.09 -17.25
C THR A 162 -0.98 2.62 -16.90
N PRO A 163 -1.90 1.96 -17.62
CA PRO A 163 -2.11 0.51 -17.49
C PRO A 163 -0.83 -0.31 -17.77
N ASN A 164 0.10 0.23 -18.57
CA ASN A 164 1.37 -0.42 -18.83
C ASN A 164 2.28 -0.40 -17.60
N ASP A 165 2.33 0.71 -16.85
CA ASP A 165 3.10 0.79 -15.60
C ASP A 165 2.63 -0.26 -14.60
N VAL A 166 1.31 -0.46 -14.50
CA VAL A 166 0.72 -1.51 -13.67
C VAL A 166 1.22 -2.89 -14.09
N ARG A 167 1.07 -3.23 -15.38
CA ARG A 167 1.53 -4.53 -15.93
C ARG A 167 3.02 -4.74 -15.73
N SER A 168 3.85 -3.72 -15.98
CA SER A 168 5.30 -3.80 -15.82
C SER A 168 5.70 -4.02 -14.37
N ALA A 169 5.06 -3.33 -13.40
CA ALA A 169 5.34 -3.54 -11.98
C ALA A 169 4.95 -4.95 -11.51
N LEU A 170 3.78 -5.45 -11.93
CA LEU A 170 3.33 -6.81 -11.60
C LEU A 170 4.25 -7.87 -12.22
N ALA A 171 4.66 -7.70 -13.49
CA ALA A 171 5.62 -8.58 -14.15
C ALA A 171 7.00 -8.55 -13.48
N ALA A 172 7.37 -7.43 -12.85
CA ALA A 172 8.56 -7.28 -12.04
C ALA A 172 8.41 -7.88 -10.62
N GLY A 173 7.29 -8.53 -10.28
CA GLY A 173 7.11 -9.23 -9.01
C GLY A 173 6.50 -8.40 -7.89
N ALA A 174 5.90 -7.24 -8.19
CA ALA A 174 4.98 -6.61 -7.26
C ALA A 174 3.71 -7.47 -7.11
N VAL A 175 3.17 -7.57 -5.89
CA VAL A 175 1.87 -8.21 -5.67
C VAL A 175 0.71 -7.26 -5.94
N ALA A 176 0.97 -5.96 -5.93
CA ALA A 176 0.02 -4.92 -6.26
C ALA A 176 0.74 -3.63 -6.65
N VAL A 177 -0.01 -2.69 -7.22
CA VAL A 177 0.43 -1.31 -7.40
C VAL A 177 -0.45 -0.37 -6.61
N SER A 178 0.09 0.78 -6.17
CA SER A 178 -0.76 1.86 -5.68
C SER A 178 -0.61 3.12 -6.52
N THR A 179 -1.73 3.78 -6.80
CA THR A 179 -1.79 4.99 -7.62
C THR A 179 -2.86 5.95 -7.15
N SER A 180 -2.61 7.25 -7.29
CA SER A 180 -3.59 8.31 -7.03
C SER A 180 -4.41 8.70 -8.27
N ASP A 181 -4.13 8.12 -9.43
CA ASP A 181 -4.93 8.35 -10.63
C ASP A 181 -6.22 7.50 -10.58
N ALA A 182 -7.34 8.17 -10.36
CA ALA A 182 -8.65 7.54 -10.22
C ALA A 182 -9.10 6.80 -11.48
N ALA A 183 -8.62 7.17 -12.67
CA ALA A 183 -8.93 6.48 -13.91
C ALA A 183 -8.42 5.03 -13.90
N MET A 184 -7.43 4.71 -13.05
CA MET A 184 -6.87 3.39 -12.94
C MET A 184 -7.58 2.48 -11.94
N TRP A 185 -8.39 3.02 -11.02
CA TRP A 185 -8.98 2.24 -9.92
C TRP A 185 -10.04 1.22 -10.38
N SER A 186 -10.54 1.35 -11.62
CA SER A 186 -11.50 0.42 -12.22
C SER A 186 -10.92 -0.39 -13.38
N LEU A 187 -9.59 -0.41 -13.55
CA LEU A 187 -8.95 -1.20 -14.60
C LEU A 187 -9.04 -2.70 -14.32
N ASP A 188 -9.65 -3.45 -15.24
CA ASP A 188 -9.59 -4.91 -15.20
C ASP A 188 -8.20 -5.38 -15.68
N ILE A 189 -7.30 -5.60 -14.72
CA ILE A 189 -5.97 -6.16 -14.96
C ILE A 189 -5.91 -7.55 -14.35
N LYS A 190 -6.07 -8.56 -15.20
CA LYS A 190 -5.76 -9.94 -14.85
C LYS A 190 -4.24 -10.08 -14.64
N PRO A 191 -3.78 -10.89 -13.68
CA PRO A 191 -2.38 -11.27 -13.59
C PRO A 191 -1.93 -11.78 -14.96
N LEU A 192 -0.85 -11.21 -15.52
CA LEU A 192 -0.31 -11.62 -16.82
C LEU A 192 -0.11 -13.14 -16.82
N ASN A 193 -0.78 -13.84 -17.75
CA ASN A 193 -0.46 -15.22 -18.01
C ASN A 193 0.96 -15.24 -18.60
N VAL A 194 1.89 -15.93 -17.95
CA VAL A 194 3.33 -15.89 -18.28
C VAL A 194 3.58 -16.35 -19.73
N ASP A 195 2.63 -17.07 -20.33
CA ASP A 195 2.65 -17.50 -21.73
C ASP A 195 2.49 -16.37 -22.77
N GLU A 196 1.96 -15.20 -22.40
CA GLU A 196 1.76 -14.06 -23.31
C GLU A 196 3.01 -13.17 -23.48
N LEU A 197 4.10 -13.45 -22.74
CA LEU A 197 5.35 -12.68 -22.78
C LEU A 197 6.47 -13.33 -23.61
N ARG A 198 6.19 -14.40 -24.36
CA ARG A 198 7.17 -14.92 -25.32
C ARG A 198 7.21 -14.00 -26.55
N PRO A 199 8.37 -13.45 -26.93
CA PRO A 199 8.48 -12.75 -28.21
C PRO A 199 8.12 -13.71 -29.35
N ARG A 200 7.33 -13.23 -30.31
CA ARG A 200 7.19 -13.91 -31.60
C ARG A 200 8.49 -13.85 -32.38
#